data_AF-A0A9E3SE55-F1
#
_entry.id   AF-A0A9E3SE55-F1
#
_cell.length_a   1.000
_cell.length_b   1.000
_cell.length_c   1.000
_cell.angle_alpha   90.00
_cell.angle_beta   90.00
_cell.angle_gamma   90.00
#
_symmetry.space_group_name_H-M   'P 1'
#
loop_
_entity.id
_entity.type
_entity.pdbx_description
1 polymer ?
#
loop_
_entity_poly.entity_id
_entity_poly.type
_entity_poly.pdbx_seq_one_letter_code
_entity_poly.pdbx_strand_id
1 'polypeptide(L)' 'MKVTADELFAKLTQEYKIIGERGIINFTLKNLTIAIETRDTIGNLLQEWLKAW' A
#
# COMPACT_ATOMS: atom_id res chain seq x y z
N MET A 1 -0.02 -1.85 19.18
CA MET A 1 0.58 -3.18 19.44
C MET A 1 2.00 -3.12 18.88
N LYS A 2 3.05 -3.47 19.64
CA LYS A 2 4.42 -3.46 19.09
C LYS A 2 4.61 -4.75 18.30
N VAL A 3 4.65 -4.63 16.98
CA VAL A 3 4.90 -5.74 16.05
C VAL A 3 6.35 -5.60 15.59
N THR A 4 7.11 -6.69 15.55
CA THR A 4 8.48 -6.68 15.02
C THR A 4 8.46 -6.57 13.50
N ALA A 5 9.58 -6.18 12.89
CA ALA A 5 9.70 -6.09 11.44
C ALA A 5 9.43 -7.45 10.75
N ASP A 6 9.88 -8.55 11.37
CA ASP A 6 9.69 -9.90 10.85
C ASP A 6 8.23 -10.36 10.94
N GLU A 7 7.55 -10.02 12.04
CA GLU A 7 6.11 -10.30 12.20
C GLU A 7 5.27 -9.49 11.22
N LEU A 8 5.61 -8.22 10.98
CA LEU A 8 4.97 -7.38 9.97
C LEU A 8 5.16 -7.98 8.57
N PHE A 9 6.39 -8.37 8.23
CA PHE A 9 6.69 -9.02 6.96
C PHE A 9 5.90 -10.31 6.78
N ALA A 10 5.84 -11.17 7.80
CA ALA A 10 5.05 -12.40 7.77
C ALA A 10 3.56 -12.12 7.59
N LYS A 11 2.99 -11.14 8.31
CA LYS A 11 1.58 -10.76 8.15
C LYS A 11 1.26 -10.27 6.74
N LEU A 12 2.09 -9.40 6.19
CA LEU A 12 1.88 -8.85 4.84
C LEU A 12 1.99 -9.92 3.75
N THR A 13 2.97 -10.82 3.88
CA THR A 13 3.26 -11.82 2.84
C THR A 13 2.43 -13.09 2.96
N GLN A 14 2.13 -13.55 4.18
CA GLN A 14 1.46 -14.84 4.43
C GLN A 14 -0.04 -14.67 4.67
N GLU A 15 -0.44 -13.67 5.46
CA GLU A 15 -1.87 -13.43 5.77
C GLU A 15 -2.54 -12.58 4.69
N TYR A 16 -1.95 -11.43 4.36
CA TYR A 16 -2.48 -10.51 3.34
C TYR A 16 -2.13 -10.90 1.91
N LYS A 17 -1.14 -11.79 1.72
CA LYS A 17 -0.73 -12.34 0.41
C LYS A 17 -0.48 -11.28 -0.67
N ILE A 18 0.14 -10.16 -0.29
CA ILE A 18 0.34 -9.02 -1.19
C ILE A 18 1.33 -9.28 -2.35
N ILE A 19 2.08 -10.38 -2.32
CA ILE A 19 3.08 -10.70 -3.35
C ILE A 19 2.36 -11.09 -4.64
N GLY A 20 2.62 -10.36 -5.72
CA GLY A 20 2.04 -10.59 -7.05
C GLY A 20 0.71 -9.88 -7.28
N GLU A 21 0.16 -9.22 -6.26
CA GLU A 21 -1.04 -8.41 -6.37
C GLU A 21 -0.77 -7.11 -7.12
N ARG A 22 -1.76 -6.66 -7.91
CA ARG A 22 -1.70 -5.38 -8.63
C ARG A 22 -2.59 -4.37 -7.93
N GLY A 23 -2.00 -3.28 -7.46
CA GLY A 23 -2.73 -2.13 -6.94
C GLY A 23 -2.85 -1.03 -7.98
N ILE A 24 -3.95 -0.28 -7.92
CA ILE A 24 -4.11 1.00 -8.65
C ILE A 24 -4.44 2.06 -7.63
N ILE A 25 -3.75 3.20 -7.70
CA ILE A 25 -4.09 4.37 -6.90
C ILE A 25 -5.13 5.17 -7.68
N ASN A 26 -6.31 5.34 -7.10
CA ASN A 26 -7.35 6.19 -7.65
C ASN A 26 -7.44 7.48 -6.84
N PHE A 27 -7.27 8.61 -7.51
CA PHE A 27 -7.57 9.92 -6.94
C PHE A 27 -8.96 10.35 -7.39
N THR A 28 -9.86 10.54 -6.44
CA THR A 28 -11.25 10.96 -6.70
C THR A 28 -11.47 12.38 -6.19
N LEU A 29 -11.94 13.26 -7.06
CA LEU A 29 -12.36 14.61 -6.72
C LEU A 29 -13.72 14.89 -7.36
N LYS A 30 -14.73 15.14 -6.50
CA LYS A 30 -16.15 15.22 -6.89
C LYS A 30 -16.59 13.95 -7.64
N ASN A 31 -16.83 14.08 -8.93
CA ASN A 31 -17.33 13.07 -9.85
C ASN A 31 -16.27 12.66 -10.90
N LEU A 32 -15.02 13.03 -10.69
CA LEU A 32 -13.88 12.61 -11.51
C LEU A 32 -12.97 11.69 -10.70
N THR A 33 -12.59 10.57 -11.29
CA THR A 33 -11.60 9.65 -10.75
C THR A 33 -10.51 9.44 -11.79
N ILE A 34 -9.25 9.63 -11.39
CA ILE A 34 -8.08 9.37 -12.21
C ILE A 34 -7.22 8.28 -11.58
N ALA A 35 -6.70 7.39 -12.41
CA ALA A 35 -5.69 6.43 -12.01
C ALA A 35 -4.30 7.09 -12.03
N ILE A 36 -3.55 6.95 -10.94
CA ILE A 36 -2.19 7.47 -10.82
C ILE A 36 -1.21 6.31 -11.09
N GLU A 37 -0.36 6.48 -12.10
CA GLU A 37 0.62 5.46 -12.55
C GLU A 37 2.08 5.82 -12.21
N THR A 38 2.33 6.93 -11.49
CA THR A 38 3.69 7.39 -11.19
C THR A 38 4.40 6.53 -10.14
N ARG A 39 5.50 5.87 -10.52
CA ARG A 39 6.32 4.99 -9.66
C ARG A 39 6.77 5.63 -8.35
N ASP A 40 7.22 6.89 -8.37
CA ASP A 40 7.77 7.55 -7.18
C ASP A 40 6.69 7.86 -6.13
N THR A 41 5.51 8.25 -6.60
CA THR A 41 4.35 8.53 -5.73
C THR A 41 3.84 7.25 -5.06
N ILE A 42 3.87 6.12 -5.77
CA ILE A 42 3.49 4.80 -5.22
C ILE A 42 4.41 4.42 -4.05
N GLY A 43 5.73 4.59 -4.20
CA GLY A 43 6.70 4.25 -3.16
C GLY A 43 6.47 5.04 -1.86
N ASN A 44 6.24 6.35 -1.97
CA ASN A 44 5.96 7.20 -0.81
C ASN A 44 4.62 6.84 -0.14
N LEU A 45 3.59 6.53 -0.93
CA LEU A 45 2.28 6.12 -0.40
C LEU A 45 2.34 4.80 0.36
N LEU A 46 3.10 3.82 -0.12
CA LEU A 46 3.30 2.56 0.58
C LEU A 46 4.00 2.77 1.94
N GLN A 47 4.97 3.68 2.01
CA GLN A 47 5.61 4.03 3.28
C GLN A 47 4.66 4.69 4.27
N GLU A 48 3.82 5.63 3.81
CA GLU A 48 2.81 6.26 4.66
C GLU A 48 1.74 5.27 5.12
N TRP A 49 1.31 4.35 4.24
CA TRP A 49 0.40 3.27 4.60
C TRP A 49 0.98 2.37 5.69
N LEU A 50 2.26 1.97 5.57
CA LEU A 50 2.95 1.17 6.59
C LEU A 50 3.11 1.91 7.92
N LYS A 51 3.20 3.25 7.93
CA LYS A 51 3.24 4.05 9.17
C LYS A 51 1.89 4.11 9.88
N ALA A 52 0.79 4.04 9.12
CA ALA A 52 -0.57 4.14 9.63
C ALA A 52 -1.18 2.79 10.06
N TRP A 53 -0.57 1.68 9.65
CA TRP A 53 -0.98 0.30 9.96
C TRP A 53 -0.51 -0.13 11.35
#